data_AF-A0A8E1RTZ5-F1
#
_entry.id   AF-A0A8E1RTZ5-F1
#
_cell.length_a   1.000
_cell.length_b   1.000
_cell.length_c   1.000
_cell.angle_alpha   90.00
_cell.angle_beta   90.00
_cell.angle_gamma   90.00
#
_symmetry.space_group_name_H-M   'P 1'
#
loop_
_entity.id
_entity.type
_entity.pdbx_description
1 polymer ?
#
loop_
_entity_poly.entity_id
_entity_poly.type
_entity_poly.pdbx_seq_one_letter_code
_entity_poly.pdbx_strand_id
1 'polypeptide(L)'
;MNNNANQQFKSLREEVDNNKEEANAGISGAMAMAGLPQVQTNQRVMFSAGGATYNGESALAVGASVNFNEHMVGKVSFSDDTANNMGASVGVGIGF
;
A
#
# COMPACT_ATOMS: atom_id res chain seq x y z
N MET A 1 -7.23 43.87 -3.85
CA MET A 1 -7.32 42.98 -2.66
C MET A 1 -8.17 41.72 -2.89
N ASN A 2 -9.03 41.65 -3.91
CA ASN A 2 -9.91 40.50 -4.17
C ASN A 2 -9.25 39.30 -4.90
N ASN A 3 -8.12 39.53 -5.59
CA ASN A 3 -7.47 38.48 -6.39
C ASN A 3 -6.65 37.50 -5.52
N ASN A 4 -6.05 37.98 -4.43
CA ASN A 4 -5.25 37.15 -3.54
C ASN A 4 -6.11 36.15 -2.74
N ALA A 5 -7.30 36.57 -2.30
CA ALA A 5 -8.23 35.68 -1.60
C ALA A 5 -8.75 34.57 -2.53
N ASN A 6 -9.09 34.89 -3.78
CA ASN A 6 -9.49 33.88 -4.78
C ASN A 6 -8.34 32.93 -5.14
N GLN A 7 -7.11 33.42 -5.23
CA GLN A 7 -5.93 32.58 -5.49
C GLN A 7 -5.65 31.63 -4.33
N GLN A 8 -5.72 32.13 -3.08
CA GLN A 8 -5.57 31.30 -1.88
C GLN A 8 -6.69 30.27 -1.75
N PHE A 9 -7.93 30.63 -2.09
CA PHE A 9 -9.03 29.68 -2.06
C PHE A 9 -8.88 28.58 -3.12
N LYS A 10 -8.40 28.93 -4.32
CA LYS A 10 -8.11 27.95 -5.38
C LYS A 10 -6.99 27.01 -4.98
N SER A 11 -5.90 27.53 -4.38
CA SER A 11 -4.79 26.69 -3.94
C SER A 11 -5.20 25.74 -2.81
N LEU A 12 -6.03 26.19 -1.87
CA LEU A 12 -6.57 25.31 -0.82
C LEU A 12 -7.43 24.20 -1.39
N ARG A 13 -8.24 24.50 -2.41
CA ARG A 13 -9.06 23.48 -3.06
C ARG A 13 -8.20 22.45 -3.79
N GLU A 14 -7.18 22.90 -4.51
CA GLU A 14 -6.21 22.01 -5.17
C GLU A 14 -5.48 21.14 -4.15
N GLU A 15 -5.05 21.71 -3.02
CA GLU A 15 -4.41 20.95 -1.93
C GLU A 15 -5.34 19.91 -1.33
N VAL A 16 -6.63 20.23 -1.11
CA VAL A 16 -7.62 19.27 -0.62
C VAL A 16 -7.86 18.14 -1.62
N ASP A 17 -7.97 18.46 -2.90
CA ASP A 17 -8.18 17.47 -3.96
C ASP A 17 -6.95 16.55 -4.09
N ASN A 18 -5.73 17.10 -4.04
CA ASN A 18 -4.48 16.33 -4.05
C ASN A 18 -4.35 15.43 -2.81
N ASN A 19 -4.65 15.94 -1.61
CA ASN A 19 -4.62 15.15 -0.39
C ASN A 19 -5.60 13.97 -0.45
N LYS A 20 -6.76 14.17 -1.10
CA LYS A 20 -7.73 13.10 -1.31
C LYS A 20 -7.20 12.03 -2.28
N GLU A 21 -6.55 12.44 -3.35
CA GLU A 21 -5.90 11.54 -4.32
C GLU A 21 -4.79 10.71 -3.64
N GLU A 22 -3.84 11.36 -2.95
CA GLU A 22 -2.77 10.69 -2.20
C GLU A 22 -3.32 9.72 -1.15
N ALA A 23 -4.37 10.10 -0.42
CA ALA A 23 -5.00 9.23 0.56
C ALA A 23 -5.62 7.98 -0.07
N ASN A 24 -6.33 8.13 -1.20
CA ASN A 24 -6.93 6.99 -1.91
C ASN A 24 -5.86 6.06 -2.49
N ALA A 25 -4.80 6.63 -3.06
CA ALA A 25 -3.66 5.89 -3.61
C ALA A 25 -2.97 5.07 -2.50
N GLY A 26 -2.71 5.68 -1.35
CA GLY A 26 -2.13 4.98 -0.19
C GLY A 26 -3.02 3.85 0.34
N ILE A 27 -4.34 4.03 0.37
CA ILE A 27 -5.30 2.96 0.73
C ILE A 27 -5.22 1.81 -0.28
N SER A 28 -5.16 2.11 -1.58
CA SER A 28 -4.99 1.08 -2.60
C SER A 28 -3.66 0.33 -2.43
N GLY A 29 -2.57 1.00 -2.03
CA GLY A 29 -1.30 0.36 -1.70
C GLY A 29 -1.41 -0.61 -0.52
N ALA A 30 -2.10 -0.19 0.54
CA ALA A 30 -2.39 -1.06 1.69
C ALA A 30 -3.22 -2.29 1.31
N MET A 31 -4.26 -2.11 0.48
CA MET A 31 -5.06 -3.22 -0.04
C MET A 31 -4.24 -4.17 -0.90
N ALA A 32 -3.36 -3.65 -1.77
CA ALA A 32 -2.48 -4.45 -2.61
C ALA A 32 -1.53 -5.31 -1.75
N MET A 33 -0.91 -4.73 -0.72
CA MET A 33 -0.04 -5.45 0.22
C MET A 33 -0.80 -6.52 1.02
N ALA A 34 -2.03 -6.22 1.45
CA ALA A 34 -2.89 -7.15 2.18
C ALA A 34 -3.29 -8.36 1.32
N GLY A 35 -3.50 -8.15 0.02
CA GLY A 35 -3.83 -9.20 -0.93
C GLY A 35 -2.67 -10.13 -1.30
N LEU A 36 -1.42 -9.80 -0.92
CA LEU A 36 -0.26 -10.63 -1.26
C LEU A 36 -0.34 -12.01 -0.60
N PRO A 37 -0.27 -13.12 -1.38
CA PRO A 37 -0.23 -14.47 -0.84
C PRO A 37 0.92 -14.68 0.16
N GLN A 38 0.69 -15.56 1.13
CA GLN A 38 1.68 -15.97 2.13
C GLN A 38 2.16 -17.41 1.85
N VAL A 39 3.44 -17.67 2.17
CA VAL A 39 4.08 -18.98 2.05
C VAL A 39 3.31 -20.06 2.82
N GLN A 40 3.12 -21.22 2.19
CA GLN A 40 2.47 -22.38 2.80
C GLN A 40 3.47 -23.17 3.64
N THR A 41 3.00 -23.90 4.66
CA THR A 41 3.84 -24.63 5.65
C THR A 41 4.88 -25.57 5.02
N ASN A 42 4.62 -26.11 3.83
CA ASN A 42 5.54 -27.01 3.10
C ASN A 42 6.60 -26.29 2.26
N GLN A 43 6.61 -24.95 2.23
CA GLN A 43 7.55 -24.12 1.49
C GLN A 43 8.34 -23.22 2.45
N ARG A 44 9.62 -22.96 2.12
CA ARG A 44 10.48 -22.09 2.95
C ARG A 44 10.34 -20.62 2.62
N VAL A 45 10.17 -20.27 1.33
CA VAL A 45 10.10 -18.88 0.85
C VAL A 45 9.02 -18.80 -0.23
N MET A 46 8.30 -17.67 -0.29
CA MET A 46 7.39 -17.32 -1.37
C MET A 46 7.60 -15.86 -1.76
N PHE A 47 7.70 -15.60 -3.07
CA PHE A 47 7.59 -14.26 -3.63
C PHE A 47 6.15 -14.05 -4.10
N SER A 48 5.65 -12.84 -3.89
CA SER A 48 4.26 -12.46 -4.14
C SER A 48 4.23 -11.11 -4.85
N ALA A 49 3.22 -10.94 -5.71
CA ALA A 49 2.88 -9.66 -6.32
C ALA A 49 1.35 -9.55 -6.37
N GLY A 50 0.84 -8.33 -6.29
CA GLY A 50 -0.59 -8.06 -6.25
C GLY A 50 -0.87 -6.63 -6.66
N GLY A 51 -2.14 -6.34 -6.92
CA GLY A 51 -2.60 -4.99 -7.20
C GLY A 51 -3.98 -4.76 -6.60
N ALA A 52 -4.32 -3.51 -6.37
CA ALA A 52 -5.62 -3.13 -5.87
C ALA A 52 -6.03 -1.76 -6.42
N THR A 53 -7.33 -1.51 -6.43
CA THR A 53 -7.91 -0.24 -6.85
C THR A 53 -8.83 0.27 -5.75
N TYR A 54 -8.77 1.56 -5.44
CA TYR A 54 -9.63 2.18 -4.43
C TYR A 54 -9.98 3.61 -4.84
N ASN A 55 -11.29 3.88 -4.96
CA ASN A 55 -11.84 5.22 -5.16
C ASN A 55 -11.20 6.05 -6.29
N GLY A 56 -10.89 5.40 -7.42
CA GLY A 56 -10.26 6.03 -8.60
C GLY A 56 -8.76 5.80 -8.71
N GLU A 57 -8.09 5.48 -7.59
CA GLU A 57 -6.65 5.21 -7.55
C GLU A 57 -6.33 3.73 -7.62
N SER A 58 -5.09 3.41 -8.00
CA SER A 58 -4.60 2.04 -8.09
C SER A 58 -3.21 1.91 -7.52
N ALA A 59 -2.88 0.72 -7.02
CA ALA A 59 -1.55 0.41 -6.55
C ALA A 59 -1.14 -1.01 -6.89
N LEU A 60 0.18 -1.19 -6.93
CA LEU A 60 0.85 -2.47 -7.06
C LEU A 60 1.63 -2.74 -5.78
N ALA A 61 1.73 -4.01 -5.42
CA ALA A 61 2.54 -4.45 -4.31
C ALA A 61 3.34 -5.69 -4.70
N VAL A 62 4.52 -5.81 -4.11
CA VAL A 62 5.36 -7.00 -4.16
C VAL A 62 5.80 -7.36 -2.75
N GLY A 63 6.05 -8.63 -2.49
CA GLY A 63 6.49 -9.05 -1.17
C GLY A 63 7.12 -10.42 -1.16
N ALA A 64 7.79 -10.73 -0.06
CA ALA A 64 8.33 -12.04 0.21
C ALA A 64 7.85 -12.51 1.59
N SER A 65 7.57 -13.80 1.70
CA SER A 65 7.28 -14.44 2.98
C SER A 65 8.14 -15.66 3.19
N VAL A 66 8.48 -15.94 4.44
CA VAL A 66 9.44 -16.97 4.85
C VAL A 66 8.87 -17.76 6.02
N ASN A 67 8.87 -19.08 5.92
CA ASN A 67 8.62 -19.95 7.06
C ASN A 67 9.94 -20.19 7.79
N PHE A 68 10.03 -19.69 9.02
CA PHE A 68 11.16 -19.94 9.90
C PHE A 68 11.11 -21.37 10.46
N ASN A 69 9.91 -21.86 10.73
CA ASN A 69 9.60 -23.26 11.07
C ASN A 69 8.13 -23.55 10.69
N GLU A 70 7.61 -24.74 11.01
CA GLU A 70 6.23 -25.15 10.69
C GLU A 70 5.14 -24.28 11.33
N HIS A 71 5.49 -23.52 12.37
CA HIS A 71 4.60 -22.73 13.20
C HIS A 71 4.84 -21.22 13.05
N MET A 72 5.92 -20.78 12.42
CA MET A 72 6.32 -19.37 12.43
C MET A 72 6.62 -18.85 11.03
N VAL A 73 5.91 -17.80 10.63
CA VAL A 73 6.01 -17.14 9.33
C VAL A 73 6.37 -15.66 9.46
N GLY A 74 7.26 -15.18 8.60
CA GLY A 74 7.55 -13.76 8.42
C GLY A 74 7.13 -13.30 7.03
N LYS A 75 6.76 -12.03 6.89
CA LYS A 75 6.42 -11.40 5.61
C LYS A 75 6.98 -9.99 5.55
N VAL A 76 7.52 -9.61 4.40
CA VAL A 76 7.89 -8.24 4.04
C VAL A 76 7.20 -7.88 2.73
N SER A 77 6.67 -6.67 2.62
CA SER A 77 5.98 -6.19 1.43
C SER A 77 6.36 -4.75 1.12
N PHE A 78 6.29 -4.39 -0.15
CA PHE A 78 6.49 -3.05 -0.68
C PHE A 78 5.34 -2.74 -1.63
N SER A 79 4.92 -1.48 -1.71
CA SER A 79 3.91 -1.03 -2.65
C SER A 79 4.32 0.27 -3.33
N ASP A 80 3.75 0.49 -4.50
CA ASP A 80 3.81 1.73 -5.26
C ASP A 80 2.42 2.01 -5.83
N ASP A 81 2.00 3.28 -5.83
CA ASP A 81 0.66 3.68 -6.23
C ASP A 81 0.63 4.74 -7.33
N THR A 82 -0.55 5.02 -7.87
CA THR A 82 -0.74 5.96 -8.99
C THR A 82 -0.34 7.41 -8.66
N ALA A 83 -0.30 7.77 -7.37
CA ALA A 83 0.19 9.06 -6.90
C ALA A 83 1.70 9.05 -6.62
N ASN A 84 2.42 7.98 -6.99
CA ASN A 84 3.86 7.77 -6.79
C ASN A 84 4.27 7.69 -5.30
N ASN A 85 3.37 7.25 -4.41
CA ASN A 85 3.73 6.98 -3.03
C ASN A 85 4.27 5.55 -2.90
N MET A 86 5.43 5.44 -2.25
CA MET A 86 6.01 4.16 -1.90
C MET A 86 5.66 3.76 -0.46
N GLY A 87 5.23 2.51 -0.29
CA GLY A 87 4.92 1.92 1.01
C GLY A 87 5.77 0.69 1.30
N ALA A 88 6.00 0.39 2.57
CA ALA A 88 6.64 -0.86 3.00
C ALA A 88 6.01 -1.37 4.31
N SER A 89 5.96 -2.69 4.47
CA SER A 89 5.46 -3.35 5.68
C SER A 89 6.22 -4.63 6.01
N VAL A 90 6.25 -4.98 7.29
CA VAL A 90 6.81 -6.24 7.79
C VAL A 90 5.89 -6.82 8.85
N GLY A 91 5.77 -8.14 8.91
CA GLY A 91 4.94 -8.83 9.89
C GLY A 91 5.45 -10.23 10.21
N VAL A 92 5.08 -10.74 11.39
CA VAL A 92 5.37 -12.10 11.84
C VAL A 92 4.10 -12.74 12.40
N GLY A 93 3.95 -14.04 12.23
CA GLY A 93 2.83 -14.82 12.76
C GLY A 93 3.29 -16.15 13.34
N ILE A 94 2.64 -16.59 14.42
CA ILE A 94 2.88 -17.88 15.07
C ILE A 94 1.55 -18.64 15.14
N GLY A 95 1.51 -19.87 14.61
CA GLY A 95 0.38 -20.81 14.72
C GLY A 95 0.67 -21.94 15.70
N PHE A 96 -0.36 -22.55 16.26
CA PHE A 96 -0.29 -23.69 17.18
C PHE A 96 -1.40 -24.70 16.87
#